data_AF-A0A7C4NCL5-F1
#
_entry.id   AF-A0A7C4NCL5-F1
#
_cell.length_a   1.000
_cell.length_b   1.000
_cell.length_c   1.000
_cell.angle_alpha   90.00
_cell.angle_beta   90.00
_cell.angle_gamma   90.00
#
_symmetry.space_group_name_H-M   'P 1'
#
loop_
_entity.id
_entity.type
_entity.pdbx_description
1 polymer ?
#
loop_
_entity_poly.entity_id
_entity_poly.type
_entity_poly.pdbx_seq_one_letter_code
_entity_poly.pdbx_strand_id
1 'polypeptide(L)'
;GLAYVTIVGWRVFYARVFVQPWFGRRALIVGAGTVGKALAAAMQAAPRNDANPFRGTGYEAVGFIDDDLALRGETIHGVPVIGDHHNLLDLAKVLNVNEIILSISNTHSISDEMLTALLNCREQGLRVVTMATVYERLTGRVPIEYVGRDLQTVLPMEDNVGERAYHLFKRLIDIFSALVGLSIMAVAIVPIAILNALTSPGPLFYKQRRVGQGGRIFEMYKFRSMRPDAEKGTGAVWAQKNDDRITPAGKFIRKTRVDELPQFLNVLRGEMSLVGPRPERPEFVNALALMVPYYRARHAVKPGITGWAQIKFSYGNTHQDARIKLEHDLYYVKHASPMLDTLIMLQTLPVMASGKGL
;
A
#
# COMPACT_ATOMS: atom_id res chain seq x y z
N GLY A 1 -26.00 24.55 -9.27
CA GLY A 1 -26.80 23.90 -10.33
C GLY A 1 -25.92 23.06 -11.24
N LEU A 2 -25.22 23.70 -12.17
CA LEU A 2 -24.45 23.03 -13.23
C LEU A 2 -23.42 22.01 -12.70
N ALA A 3 -22.54 22.40 -11.77
CA ALA A 3 -21.50 21.51 -11.22
C ALA A 3 -22.06 20.25 -10.53
N TYR A 4 -23.20 20.36 -9.85
CA TYR A 4 -23.87 19.21 -9.22
C TYR A 4 -24.39 18.25 -10.28
N VAL A 5 -25.03 18.77 -11.33
CA VAL A 5 -25.53 17.96 -12.46
C VAL A 5 -24.37 17.29 -13.20
N THR A 6 -23.23 17.97 -13.38
CA THR A 6 -22.04 17.39 -14.02
C THR A 6 -21.40 16.29 -13.17
N ILE A 7 -21.29 16.48 -11.84
CA ILE A 7 -20.73 15.47 -10.93
C ILE A 7 -21.64 14.24 -10.85
N VAL A 8 -22.95 14.44 -10.74
CA VAL A 8 -23.93 13.35 -10.70
C VAL A 8 -23.99 12.65 -12.05
N GLY A 9 -24.02 13.40 -13.15
CA GLY A 9 -23.99 12.86 -14.52
C GLY A 9 -22.72 12.04 -14.79
N TRP A 10 -21.55 12.54 -14.38
CA TRP A 10 -20.29 11.81 -14.48
C TRP A 10 -20.27 10.55 -13.62
N ARG A 11 -20.78 10.60 -12.37
CA ARG A 11 -20.88 9.42 -11.51
C ARG A 11 -21.83 8.37 -12.06
N VAL A 12 -22.97 8.78 -12.62
CA VAL A 12 -23.94 7.86 -13.24
C VAL A 12 -23.37 7.27 -14.54
N PHE A 13 -22.68 8.07 -15.35
CA PHE A 13 -21.98 7.60 -16.54
C PHE A 13 -20.87 6.61 -16.17
N TYR A 14 -20.03 6.95 -15.19
CA TYR A 14 -18.97 6.09 -14.69
C TYR A 14 -19.51 4.77 -14.15
N ALA A 15 -20.57 4.82 -13.32
CA ALA A 15 -21.22 3.63 -12.80
C ALA A 15 -21.84 2.78 -13.92
N ARG A 16 -22.50 3.39 -14.91
CA ARG A 16 -23.14 2.64 -16.00
C ARG A 16 -22.18 2.10 -17.04
N VAL A 17 -21.03 2.73 -17.25
CA VAL A 17 -20.05 2.28 -18.23
C VAL A 17 -19.02 1.35 -17.59
N PHE A 18 -18.41 1.73 -16.46
CA PHE A 18 -17.27 1.01 -15.87
C PHE A 18 -17.63 0.02 -14.76
N VAL A 19 -18.86 0.09 -14.20
CA VAL A 19 -19.36 -0.91 -13.23
C VAL A 19 -20.22 -1.98 -13.93
N GLN A 20 -20.28 -1.98 -15.27
CA GLN A 20 -20.94 -3.06 -15.99
C GLN A 20 -20.12 -4.36 -15.98
N PRO A 21 -20.80 -5.53 -15.96
CA PRO A 21 -20.17 -6.85 -15.91
C PRO A 21 -19.25 -7.17 -17.10
N TRP A 22 -19.26 -6.37 -18.17
CA TRP A 22 -18.35 -6.51 -19.32
C TRP A 22 -16.86 -6.29 -18.99
N PHE A 23 -16.56 -5.65 -17.86
CA PHE A 23 -15.17 -5.49 -17.37
C PHE A 23 -14.77 -6.57 -16.34
N GLY A 24 -15.64 -7.54 -16.06
CA GLY A 24 -15.34 -8.68 -15.20
C GLY A 24 -14.32 -9.60 -15.88
N ARG A 25 -13.27 -9.99 -15.15
CA ARG A 25 -12.25 -10.91 -15.67
C ARG A 25 -12.51 -12.31 -15.16
N ARG A 26 -12.90 -13.21 -16.06
CA ARG A 26 -13.04 -14.63 -15.76
C ARG A 26 -11.67 -15.25 -15.66
N ALA A 27 -11.39 -15.88 -14.52
CA ALA A 27 -10.08 -16.42 -14.23
C ALA A 27 -10.15 -17.88 -13.78
N LEU A 28 -9.18 -18.67 -14.24
CA LEU A 28 -8.87 -19.99 -13.69
C LEU A 28 -7.67 -19.87 -12.77
N ILE A 29 -7.75 -20.52 -11.61
CA ILE A 29 -6.67 -20.52 -10.64
C ILE A 29 -5.97 -21.87 -10.69
N VAL A 30 -4.70 -21.88 -11.08
CA VAL A 30 -3.86 -23.08 -11.13
C VAL A 30 -3.14 -23.22 -9.79
N GLY A 31 -3.41 -24.32 -9.08
CA GLY A 31 -2.96 -24.60 -7.72
C GLY A 31 -4.01 -24.22 -6.68
N ALA A 32 -4.65 -25.24 -6.10
CA ALA A 32 -5.63 -25.19 -5.02
C ALA A 32 -4.99 -25.29 -3.61
N GLY A 33 -3.66 -25.18 -3.54
CA GLY A 33 -2.91 -25.08 -2.28
C GLY A 33 -3.14 -23.77 -1.52
N THR A 34 -2.41 -23.55 -0.43
CA THR A 34 -2.60 -22.42 0.49
C THR A 34 -2.61 -21.05 -0.20
N VAL A 35 -1.74 -20.86 -1.21
CA VAL A 35 -1.65 -19.61 -1.99
C VAL A 35 -2.89 -19.39 -2.86
N GLY A 36 -3.38 -20.44 -3.52
CA GLY A 36 -4.63 -20.40 -4.28
C GLY A 36 -5.85 -20.11 -3.40
N LYS A 37 -5.93 -20.76 -2.23
CA LYS A 37 -7.01 -20.50 -1.25
C LYS A 37 -6.99 -19.04 -0.77
N ALA A 38 -5.81 -18.49 -0.48
CA ALA A 38 -5.65 -17.09 -0.08
C ALA A 38 -6.07 -16.10 -1.17
N LEU A 39 -5.76 -16.41 -2.44
CA LEU A 39 -6.20 -15.59 -3.57
C LEU A 39 -7.73 -15.62 -3.73
N ALA A 40 -8.35 -16.79 -3.65
CA ALA A 40 -9.81 -16.91 -3.74
C ALA A 40 -10.51 -16.14 -2.60
N ALA A 41 -9.99 -16.24 -1.37
CA ALA A 41 -10.49 -15.45 -0.25
C ALA A 41 -10.35 -13.93 -0.50
N ALA A 42 -9.22 -13.49 -1.07
CA ALA A 42 -9.02 -12.08 -1.43
C ALA A 42 -9.97 -11.61 -2.55
N MET A 43 -10.26 -12.47 -3.54
CA MET A 43 -11.23 -12.19 -4.60
C MET A 43 -12.66 -12.05 -4.07
N GLN A 44 -13.05 -12.85 -3.07
CA GLN A 44 -14.37 -12.74 -2.43
C GLN A 44 -14.51 -11.54 -1.51
N ALA A 45 -13.45 -11.19 -0.78
CA ALA A 45 -13.43 -10.06 0.14
C ALA A 45 -13.38 -8.70 -0.60
N ALA A 46 -12.96 -8.68 -1.87
CA ALA A 46 -12.90 -7.46 -2.66
C ALA A 46 -14.33 -6.94 -2.98
N PRO A 47 -14.66 -5.68 -2.62
CA PRO A 47 -15.96 -5.11 -2.93
C PRO A 47 -16.17 -5.04 -4.45
N ARG A 48 -17.22 -5.69 -4.97
CA ARG A 48 -17.55 -5.70 -6.42
C ARG A 48 -17.85 -4.30 -7.01
N ASN A 49 -18.09 -3.28 -6.16
CA ASN A 49 -18.62 -1.97 -6.56
C ASN A 49 -17.72 -0.75 -6.21
N ASP A 50 -16.48 -0.94 -5.76
CA ASP A 50 -15.63 0.21 -5.39
C ASP A 50 -14.96 0.87 -6.61
N ALA A 51 -15.28 2.15 -6.82
CA ALA A 51 -14.79 3.02 -7.90
C ALA A 51 -13.31 3.41 -7.77
N ASN A 52 -12.40 2.43 -7.69
CA ASN A 52 -10.96 2.64 -7.87
C ASN A 52 -10.58 2.22 -9.30
N PRO A 53 -9.91 3.09 -10.10
CA PRO A 53 -9.45 2.73 -11.45
C PRO A 53 -8.50 1.50 -11.47
N PHE A 54 -7.93 1.13 -10.33
CA PHE A 54 -7.13 -0.10 -10.14
C PHE A 54 -7.86 -1.26 -9.44
N ARG A 55 -9.05 -1.05 -8.82
CA ARG A 55 -9.87 -2.15 -8.23
C ARG A 55 -11.08 -2.56 -9.08
N GLY A 56 -11.29 -1.92 -10.24
CA GLY A 56 -12.48 -2.07 -11.07
C GLY A 56 -12.43 -3.14 -12.16
N THR A 57 -11.93 -4.35 -11.91
CA THR A 57 -12.06 -5.47 -12.88
C THR A 57 -12.49 -6.74 -12.17
N GLY A 58 -13.67 -6.73 -11.53
CA GLY A 58 -14.19 -7.83 -10.71
C GLY A 58 -13.76 -9.19 -11.26
N TYR A 59 -12.85 -9.86 -10.55
CA TYR A 59 -12.40 -11.18 -10.97
C TYR A 59 -13.49 -12.17 -10.60
N GLU A 60 -13.89 -12.96 -11.58
CA GLU A 60 -14.75 -14.12 -11.37
C GLU A 60 -13.85 -15.35 -11.44
N ALA A 61 -13.56 -15.93 -10.28
CA ALA A 61 -12.87 -17.22 -10.22
C ALA A 61 -13.87 -18.29 -10.69
N VAL A 62 -13.67 -18.80 -11.90
CA VAL A 62 -14.58 -19.78 -12.51
C VAL A 62 -14.30 -21.19 -11.99
N GLY A 63 -13.05 -21.46 -11.63
CA GLY A 63 -12.65 -22.75 -11.09
C GLY A 63 -11.16 -22.82 -10.74
N PHE A 64 -10.83 -23.82 -9.94
CA PHE A 64 -9.47 -24.24 -9.65
C PHE A 64 -9.05 -25.39 -10.59
N ILE A 65 -7.78 -25.39 -10.95
CA ILE A 65 -7.10 -26.46 -11.66
C ILE A 65 -5.98 -26.97 -10.76
N ASP A 66 -6.02 -28.25 -10.39
CA ASP A 66 -5.01 -28.88 -9.55
C ASP A 66 -4.78 -30.33 -9.99
N ASP A 67 -3.51 -30.75 -9.96
CA ASP A 67 -3.12 -32.10 -10.33
C ASP A 67 -3.35 -33.10 -9.19
N ASP A 68 -3.53 -32.62 -7.95
CA ASP A 68 -3.89 -33.45 -6.81
C ASP A 68 -5.33 -33.98 -6.97
N LEU A 69 -5.42 -35.29 -7.21
CA LEU A 69 -6.68 -36.01 -7.37
C LEU A 69 -7.57 -35.91 -6.12
N ALA A 70 -7.00 -35.70 -4.93
CA ALA A 70 -7.76 -35.61 -3.68
C ALA A 70 -8.60 -34.33 -3.60
N LEU A 71 -8.20 -33.26 -4.30
CA LEU A 71 -8.89 -31.97 -4.28
C LEU A 71 -9.99 -31.87 -5.34
N ARG A 72 -10.11 -32.86 -6.25
CA ARG A 72 -11.12 -32.84 -7.32
C ARG A 72 -12.53 -32.90 -6.76
N GLY A 73 -13.37 -31.96 -7.20
CA GLY A 73 -14.76 -31.85 -6.71
C GLY A 73 -14.90 -31.13 -5.37
N GLU A 74 -13.81 -30.76 -4.70
CA GLU A 74 -13.90 -29.85 -3.56
C GLU A 74 -14.29 -28.43 -4.01
N THR A 75 -15.01 -27.73 -3.13
CA THR A 75 -15.34 -26.32 -3.32
C THR A 75 -14.58 -25.50 -2.29
N ILE A 76 -13.59 -24.73 -2.76
CA ILE A 76 -12.73 -23.91 -1.93
C ILE A 76 -13.21 -22.47 -2.00
N HIS A 77 -13.64 -21.90 -0.87
CA HIS A 77 -14.19 -20.55 -0.83
C HIS A 77 -15.22 -20.33 -1.95
N GLY A 78 -16.18 -21.25 -2.12
CA GLY A 78 -17.22 -21.14 -3.16
C GLY A 78 -16.76 -21.31 -4.61
N VAL A 79 -15.49 -21.66 -4.86
CA VAL A 79 -14.95 -21.93 -6.20
C VAL A 79 -14.63 -23.43 -6.32
N PRO A 80 -15.21 -24.15 -7.30
CA PRO A 80 -14.98 -25.58 -7.45
C PRO A 80 -13.62 -25.89 -8.08
N VAL A 81 -13.03 -27.03 -7.71
CA VAL A 81 -11.89 -27.62 -8.44
C VAL A 81 -12.43 -28.43 -9.61
N ILE A 82 -12.21 -27.92 -10.82
CA ILE A 82 -12.92 -28.37 -12.04
C ILE A 82 -12.07 -29.23 -12.98
N GLY A 83 -10.76 -29.34 -12.75
CA GLY A 83 -9.89 -30.12 -13.63
C GLY A 83 -8.42 -30.12 -13.23
N ASP A 84 -7.58 -30.63 -14.13
CA ASP A 84 -6.13 -30.78 -14.01
C ASP A 84 -5.40 -30.14 -15.21
N HIS A 85 -4.08 -30.34 -15.32
CA HIS A 85 -3.31 -29.85 -16.46
C HIS A 85 -3.79 -30.36 -17.83
N HIS A 86 -4.33 -31.58 -17.93
CA HIS A 86 -4.80 -32.13 -19.21
C HIS A 86 -5.98 -31.34 -19.77
N ASN A 87 -6.90 -30.91 -18.90
CA ASN A 87 -8.11 -30.21 -19.32
C ASN A 87 -8.01 -28.68 -19.26
N LEU A 88 -6.88 -28.12 -18.83
CA LEU A 88 -6.70 -26.68 -18.62
C LEU A 88 -7.08 -25.85 -19.85
N LEU A 89 -6.56 -26.20 -21.03
CA LEU A 89 -6.78 -25.42 -22.25
C LEU A 89 -8.24 -25.51 -22.73
N ASP A 90 -8.82 -26.71 -22.70
CA ASP A 90 -10.20 -26.93 -23.14
C ASP A 90 -11.18 -26.24 -22.19
N LEU A 91 -10.97 -26.35 -20.88
CA LEU A 91 -11.76 -25.64 -19.87
C LEU A 91 -11.62 -24.13 -20.03
N ALA A 92 -10.42 -23.62 -20.29
CA ALA A 92 -10.22 -22.19 -20.51
C ALA A 92 -11.03 -21.66 -21.71
N LYS A 93 -11.13 -22.46 -22.79
CA LYS A 93 -11.93 -22.13 -23.98
C LYS A 93 -13.43 -22.25 -23.71
N VAL A 94 -13.90 -23.37 -23.16
CA VAL A 94 -15.32 -23.62 -22.88
C VAL A 94 -15.88 -22.59 -21.91
N LEU A 95 -15.12 -22.21 -20.90
CA LEU A 95 -15.54 -21.27 -19.87
C LEU A 95 -15.26 -19.80 -20.23
N ASN A 96 -14.76 -19.51 -21.44
CA ASN A 96 -14.39 -18.17 -21.91
C ASN A 96 -13.53 -17.40 -20.89
N VAL A 97 -12.42 -18.02 -20.49
CA VAL A 97 -11.51 -17.48 -19.47
C VAL A 97 -10.61 -16.41 -20.08
N ASN A 98 -10.43 -15.30 -19.37
CA ASN A 98 -9.59 -14.18 -19.83
C ASN A 98 -8.14 -14.32 -19.35
N GLU A 99 -7.94 -14.79 -18.12
CA GLU A 99 -6.61 -14.92 -17.50
C GLU A 99 -6.50 -16.24 -16.71
N ILE A 100 -5.33 -16.88 -16.79
CA ILE A 100 -4.97 -18.04 -15.98
C ILE A 100 -4.02 -17.55 -14.88
N ILE A 101 -4.33 -17.87 -13.63
CA ILE A 101 -3.61 -17.38 -12.46
C ILE A 101 -2.80 -18.52 -11.85
N LEU A 102 -1.48 -18.47 -12.00
CA LEU A 102 -0.55 -19.40 -11.41
C LEU A 102 -0.37 -19.10 -9.91
N SER A 103 -0.87 -19.99 -9.05
CA SER A 103 -0.86 -19.88 -7.59
C SER A 103 0.02 -20.93 -6.92
N ILE A 104 1.13 -21.28 -7.57
CA ILE A 104 2.12 -22.24 -7.08
C ILE A 104 3.32 -21.44 -6.55
N SER A 105 3.64 -21.57 -5.26
CA SER A 105 4.63 -20.73 -4.57
C SER A 105 6.07 -20.98 -5.00
N ASN A 106 6.37 -22.17 -5.50
CA ASN A 106 7.72 -22.55 -5.94
C ASN A 106 7.64 -23.00 -7.40
N THR A 107 8.31 -22.30 -8.30
CA THR A 107 8.35 -22.68 -9.73
C THR A 107 8.92 -24.09 -9.93
N HIS A 108 9.77 -24.56 -9.00
CA HIS A 108 10.31 -25.93 -9.02
C HIS A 108 9.29 -27.01 -8.60
N SER A 109 8.14 -26.66 -8.04
CA SER A 109 7.07 -27.61 -7.75
C SER A 109 6.03 -27.69 -8.87
N ILE A 110 6.24 -27.00 -9.98
CA ILE A 110 5.40 -27.12 -11.17
C ILE A 110 5.82 -28.39 -11.90
N SER A 111 4.89 -29.29 -12.16
CA SER A 111 5.12 -30.48 -13.00
C SER A 111 5.44 -30.05 -14.43
N ASP A 112 6.29 -30.81 -15.13
CA ASP A 112 6.65 -30.52 -16.53
C ASP A 112 5.41 -30.51 -17.43
N GLU A 113 4.42 -31.33 -17.08
CA GLU A 113 3.13 -31.42 -17.75
C GLU A 113 2.28 -30.16 -17.53
N MET A 114 2.21 -29.63 -16.31
CA MET A 114 1.53 -28.36 -16.03
C MET A 114 2.21 -27.19 -16.72
N LEU A 115 3.54 -27.15 -16.72
CA LEU A 115 4.29 -26.12 -17.44
C LEU A 115 3.96 -26.16 -18.94
N THR A 116 3.93 -27.35 -19.53
CA THR A 116 3.55 -27.55 -20.94
C THR A 116 2.13 -27.07 -21.21
N ALA A 117 1.18 -27.40 -20.33
CA ALA A 117 -0.21 -26.93 -20.45
C ALA A 117 -0.33 -25.39 -20.38
N LEU A 118 0.43 -24.73 -19.50
CA LEU A 118 0.48 -23.28 -19.39
C LEU A 118 1.09 -22.62 -20.63
N LEU A 119 2.14 -23.22 -21.20
CA LEU A 119 2.74 -22.74 -22.45
C LEU A 119 1.74 -22.84 -23.61
N ASN A 120 1.05 -23.98 -23.75
CA ASN A 120 0.00 -24.16 -24.75
C ASN A 120 -1.12 -23.10 -24.62
N CYS A 121 -1.51 -22.76 -23.40
CA CYS A 121 -2.48 -21.68 -23.16
C CYS A 121 -1.95 -20.33 -23.64
N ARG A 122 -0.68 -20.03 -23.36
CA ARG A 122 -0.03 -18.77 -23.78
C ARG A 122 0.12 -18.66 -25.29
N GLU A 123 0.44 -19.75 -25.98
CA GLU A 123 0.49 -19.82 -27.45
C GLU A 123 -0.86 -19.53 -28.10
N GLN A 124 -1.95 -19.92 -27.45
CA GLN A 124 -3.33 -19.64 -27.87
C GLN A 124 -3.80 -18.22 -27.51
N GLY A 125 -2.91 -17.37 -26.97
CA GLY A 125 -3.20 -15.99 -26.62
C GLY A 125 -3.83 -15.79 -25.24
N LEU A 126 -3.99 -16.84 -24.44
CA LEU A 126 -4.46 -16.70 -23.06
C LEU A 126 -3.36 -16.07 -22.19
N ARG A 127 -3.76 -15.12 -21.34
CA ARG A 127 -2.81 -14.45 -20.45
C ARG A 127 -2.57 -15.31 -19.22
N VAL A 128 -1.33 -15.73 -19.03
CA VAL A 128 -0.88 -16.41 -17.81
C VAL A 128 -0.22 -15.39 -16.90
N VAL A 129 -0.74 -15.23 -15.69
CA VAL A 129 -0.27 -14.27 -14.68
C VAL A 129 -0.04 -14.97 -13.35
N THR A 130 0.83 -14.41 -12.50
CA THR A 130 1.07 -14.97 -11.16
C THR A 130 0.03 -14.51 -10.15
N MET A 131 -0.18 -15.31 -9.11
CA MET A 131 -1.01 -14.96 -7.96
C MET A 131 -0.60 -13.61 -7.36
N ALA A 132 0.70 -13.36 -7.21
CA ALA A 132 1.21 -12.12 -6.65
C ALA A 132 0.74 -10.89 -7.45
N THR A 133 0.78 -10.97 -8.78
CA THR A 133 0.34 -9.90 -9.67
C THR A 133 -1.16 -9.61 -9.49
N VAL A 134 -1.98 -10.65 -9.42
CA VAL A 134 -3.44 -10.49 -9.26
C VAL A 134 -3.78 -10.00 -7.86
N TYR A 135 -3.14 -10.55 -6.83
CA TYR A 135 -3.30 -10.12 -5.45
C TYR A 135 -2.96 -8.63 -5.26
N GLU A 136 -1.86 -8.16 -5.87
CA GLU A 136 -1.49 -6.75 -5.87
C GLU A 136 -2.54 -5.86 -6.52
N ARG A 137 -3.09 -6.25 -7.67
CA ARG A 137 -4.16 -5.51 -8.35
C ARG A 137 -5.43 -5.43 -7.49
N LEU A 138 -5.82 -6.55 -6.87
CA LEU A 138 -7.04 -6.64 -6.05
C LEU A 138 -6.92 -5.83 -4.76
N THR A 139 -5.82 -6.02 -4.03
CA THR A 139 -5.69 -5.54 -2.65
C THR A 139 -4.91 -4.24 -2.53
N GLY A 140 -4.03 -3.95 -3.50
CA GLY A 140 -3.02 -2.90 -3.39
C GLY A 140 -1.93 -3.25 -2.37
N ARG A 141 -1.62 -4.53 -2.19
CA ARG A 141 -0.64 -5.09 -1.24
C ARG A 141 0.24 -6.11 -1.93
N VAL A 142 1.52 -6.16 -1.55
CA VAL A 142 2.42 -7.25 -1.96
C VAL A 142 2.22 -8.44 -1.03
N PRO A 143 1.89 -9.66 -1.53
CA PRO A 143 1.61 -10.82 -0.68
C PRO A 143 2.89 -11.46 -0.11
N ILE A 144 3.53 -10.81 0.86
CA ILE A 144 4.83 -11.26 1.40
C ILE A 144 4.80 -12.65 2.06
N GLU A 145 3.64 -13.19 2.39
CA GLU A 145 3.47 -14.57 2.89
C GLU A 145 3.66 -15.64 1.82
N TYR A 146 3.19 -15.33 0.62
CA TYR A 146 2.94 -16.32 -0.41
C TYR A 146 4.02 -16.32 -1.49
N VAL A 147 4.84 -15.26 -1.52
CA VAL A 147 5.88 -15.02 -2.53
C VAL A 147 7.21 -15.74 -2.23
N GLY A 148 7.36 -16.31 -1.04
CA GLY A 148 8.58 -17.06 -0.68
C GLY A 148 9.83 -16.16 -0.69
N ARG A 149 10.91 -16.62 -1.35
CA ARG A 149 12.18 -15.89 -1.50
C ARG A 149 12.34 -15.14 -2.84
N ASP A 150 11.28 -15.00 -3.62
CA ASP A 150 11.34 -14.34 -4.92
C ASP A 150 11.46 -12.82 -4.78
N LEU A 151 12.71 -12.34 -4.86
CA LEU A 151 13.03 -10.92 -4.71
C LEU A 151 12.48 -10.06 -5.86
N GLN A 152 12.33 -10.61 -7.07
CA GLN A 152 11.77 -9.88 -8.21
C GLN A 152 10.30 -9.52 -7.99
N THR A 153 9.57 -10.40 -7.29
CA THR A 153 8.17 -10.13 -6.96
C THR A 153 8.04 -9.03 -5.89
N VAL A 154 9.04 -8.86 -5.01
CA VAL A 154 9.01 -7.89 -3.90
C VAL A 154 9.63 -6.53 -4.25
N LEU A 155 10.69 -6.52 -5.05
CA LEU A 155 11.41 -5.31 -5.47
C LEU A 155 11.56 -5.31 -7.00
N PRO A 156 11.08 -4.27 -7.71
CA PRO A 156 11.37 -4.14 -9.12
C PRO A 156 12.89 -3.91 -9.29
N MET A 157 13.50 -4.64 -10.22
CA MET A 157 14.95 -4.60 -10.49
C MET A 157 15.29 -3.83 -11.78
N GLU A 158 14.35 -3.08 -12.33
CA GLU A 158 14.49 -2.44 -13.65
C GLU A 158 14.71 -0.94 -13.54
N ASP A 159 15.97 -0.50 -13.69
CA ASP A 159 16.33 0.91 -13.84
C ASP A 159 15.94 1.41 -15.25
N ASN A 160 14.71 1.88 -15.42
CA ASN A 160 14.25 2.41 -16.70
C ASN A 160 14.45 3.95 -16.81
N VAL A 161 14.63 4.48 -18.03
CA VAL A 161 14.76 5.94 -18.26
C VAL A 161 13.56 6.71 -17.72
N GLY A 162 12.37 6.13 -17.81
CA GLY A 162 11.15 6.68 -17.23
C GLY A 162 11.21 6.83 -15.71
N GLU A 163 11.90 5.93 -15.01
CA GLU A 163 12.05 5.99 -13.54
C GLU A 163 12.96 7.16 -13.13
N ARG A 164 14.04 7.41 -13.86
CA ARG A 164 14.90 8.59 -13.63
C ARG A 164 14.13 9.90 -13.83
N ALA A 165 13.37 9.98 -14.91
CA ALA A 165 12.53 11.14 -15.20
C ALA A 165 11.46 11.34 -14.11
N TYR A 166 10.85 10.24 -13.65
CA TYR A 166 9.92 10.25 -12.52
C TYR A 166 10.58 10.79 -11.25
N HIS A 167 11.76 10.30 -10.86
CA HIS A 167 12.44 10.78 -9.65
C HIS A 167 12.83 12.25 -9.72
N LEU A 168 13.23 12.75 -10.90
CA LEU A 168 13.49 14.17 -11.10
C LEU A 168 12.21 15.00 -10.92
N PHE A 169 11.13 14.60 -11.59
CA PHE A 169 9.84 15.29 -11.48
C PHE A 169 9.28 15.25 -10.06
N LYS A 170 9.37 14.10 -9.40
CA LYS A 170 9.02 13.91 -7.99
C LYS A 170 9.80 14.87 -7.10
N ARG A 171 11.11 15.03 -7.34
CA ARG A 171 11.92 15.97 -6.56
C ARG A 171 11.51 17.42 -6.76
N LEU A 172 11.11 17.82 -7.97
CA LEU A 172 10.59 19.17 -8.22
C LEU A 172 9.28 19.42 -7.47
N ILE A 173 8.37 18.45 -7.48
CA ILE A 173 7.13 18.49 -6.67
C ILE A 173 7.48 18.60 -5.18
N ASP A 174 8.39 17.77 -4.69
CA ASP A 174 8.80 17.78 -3.28
C ASP A 174 9.34 19.16 -2.86
N ILE A 175 10.18 19.79 -3.67
CA ILE A 175 10.73 21.12 -3.40
C ILE A 175 9.61 22.16 -3.42
N PHE A 176 8.75 22.16 -4.43
CA PHE A 176 7.64 23.11 -4.53
C PHE A 176 6.68 22.97 -3.33
N SER A 177 6.26 21.76 -3.01
CA SER A 177 5.40 21.47 -1.85
C SER A 177 6.08 21.81 -0.53
N ALA A 178 7.40 21.59 -0.41
CA ALA A 178 8.15 22.02 0.77
C ALA A 178 8.17 23.53 0.94
N LEU A 179 8.40 24.30 -0.14
CA LEU A 179 8.36 25.76 -0.07
C LEU A 179 6.99 26.27 0.37
N VAL A 180 5.91 25.75 -0.23
CA VAL A 180 4.53 26.08 0.18
C VAL A 180 4.28 25.72 1.64
N GLY A 181 4.66 24.51 2.05
CA GLY A 181 4.50 24.04 3.43
C GLY A 181 5.29 24.86 4.45
N LEU A 182 6.50 25.31 4.09
CA LEU A 182 7.34 26.18 4.91
C LEU A 182 6.79 27.60 5.00
N SER A 183 6.20 28.14 3.92
CA SER A 183 5.49 29.43 3.98
C SER A 183 4.29 29.36 4.93
N ILE A 184 3.52 28.28 4.90
CA ILE A 184 2.42 28.05 5.85
C ILE A 184 2.96 27.92 7.28
N MET A 185 4.06 27.17 7.46
CA MET A 185 4.73 27.03 8.75
C MET A 185 5.19 28.38 9.31
N ALA A 186 5.74 29.28 8.47
CA ALA A 186 6.22 30.59 8.88
C ALA A 186 5.11 31.46 9.49
N VAL A 187 3.88 31.34 9.00
CA VAL A 187 2.71 32.02 9.59
C VAL A 187 2.22 31.28 10.84
N ALA A 188 2.16 29.95 10.78
CA ALA A 188 1.61 29.14 11.87
C ALA A 188 2.52 29.09 13.12
N ILE A 189 3.83 29.30 12.97
CA ILE A 189 4.79 29.16 14.07
C ILE A 189 4.52 30.11 15.24
N VAL A 190 4.06 31.34 14.96
CA VAL A 190 3.79 32.36 15.99
C VAL A 190 2.67 31.94 16.94
N PRO A 191 1.43 31.65 16.47
CA PRO A 191 0.37 31.22 17.37
C PRO A 191 0.68 29.89 18.06
N ILE A 192 1.38 28.96 17.41
CA ILE A 192 1.79 27.69 18.02
C ILE A 192 2.82 27.93 19.14
N ALA A 193 3.79 28.82 18.92
CA ALA A 193 4.79 29.16 19.92
C ALA A 193 4.15 29.76 21.18
N ILE A 194 3.20 30.69 21.00
CA ILE A 194 2.44 31.28 22.10
C ILE A 194 1.63 30.21 22.84
N LEU A 195 0.87 29.39 22.10
CA LEU A 195 0.06 28.32 22.69
C LEU A 195 0.93 27.31 23.47
N ASN A 196 2.10 26.97 22.94
CA ASN A 196 3.05 26.07 23.60
C ASN A 196 3.64 26.70 24.86
N ALA A 197 4.06 27.96 24.81
CA ALA A 197 4.61 28.69 25.95
C ALA A 197 3.60 28.81 27.10
N LEU A 198 2.32 29.03 26.79
CA LEU A 198 1.26 29.16 27.81
C LEU A 198 0.83 27.82 28.40
N THR A 199 0.83 26.74 27.63
CA THR A 199 0.25 25.45 28.06
C THR A 199 1.27 24.42 28.53
N SER A 200 2.52 24.49 28.06
CA SER A 200 3.61 23.59 28.42
C SER A 200 4.95 24.23 28.05
N PRO A 201 5.55 25.08 28.90
CA PRO A 201 6.81 25.77 28.62
C PRO A 201 7.96 24.84 28.18
N GLY A 202 8.86 25.34 27.32
CA GLY A 202 10.09 24.66 26.86
C GLY A 202 10.29 24.71 25.33
N PRO A 203 11.15 23.85 24.76
CA PRO A 203 11.43 23.83 23.32
C PRO A 203 10.20 23.64 22.42
N LEU A 204 10.03 24.54 21.44
CA LEU A 204 8.92 24.48 20.48
C LEU A 204 8.99 23.27 19.55
N PHE A 205 10.21 22.94 19.10
CA PHE A 205 10.44 21.82 18.20
C PHE A 205 10.75 20.54 18.99
N TYR A 206 10.15 19.44 18.54
CA TYR A 206 10.51 18.09 18.93
C TYR A 206 11.26 17.43 17.77
N LYS A 207 12.37 16.76 18.10
CA LYS A 207 13.20 16.03 17.14
C LYS A 207 13.18 14.55 17.45
N GLN A 208 13.09 13.71 16.43
CA GLN A 208 13.12 12.27 16.61
C GLN A 208 13.96 11.59 15.54
N ARG A 209 14.83 10.66 15.95
CA ARG A 209 15.61 9.84 15.02
C ARG A 209 14.70 8.90 14.26
N ARG A 210 14.85 8.87 12.93
CA ARG A 210 14.06 8.05 12.02
C ARG A 210 14.95 7.45 10.93
N VAL A 211 14.51 6.33 10.36
CA VAL A 211 15.20 5.65 9.26
C VAL A 211 14.61 6.10 7.92
N GLY A 212 15.48 6.63 7.06
CA GLY A 212 15.17 7.08 5.70
C GLY A 212 15.67 6.14 4.61
N GLN A 213 15.82 6.69 3.40
CA GLN A 213 16.26 5.92 2.23
C GLN A 213 17.65 5.28 2.47
N GLY A 214 17.81 4.04 2.02
CA GLY A 214 19.04 3.26 2.20
C GLY A 214 19.38 2.95 3.66
N GLY A 215 18.40 3.08 4.58
CA GLY A 215 18.62 2.86 6.01
C GLY A 215 19.32 4.02 6.73
N ARG A 216 19.51 5.17 6.06
CA ARG A 216 20.18 6.34 6.66
C ARG A 216 19.33 6.94 7.77
N ILE A 217 19.94 7.23 8.91
CA ILE A 217 19.23 7.84 10.05
C ILE A 217 19.24 9.36 9.88
N PHE A 218 18.08 10.00 10.10
CA PHE A 218 17.93 11.46 10.09
C PHE A 218 17.08 11.95 11.27
N GLU A 219 17.16 13.26 11.56
CA GLU A 219 16.32 13.91 12.57
C GLU A 219 15.02 14.40 11.93
N MET A 220 13.90 13.78 12.26
CA MET A 220 12.58 14.25 11.85
C MET A 220 12.08 15.36 12.79
N TYR A 221 11.66 16.49 12.21
CA TYR A 221 11.20 17.66 12.96
C TYR A 221 9.67 17.68 13.09
N LYS A 222 9.17 18.04 14.28
CA LYS A 222 7.75 18.30 14.53
C LYS A 222 7.58 19.47 15.49
N PHE A 223 6.39 20.08 15.52
CA PHE A 223 6.04 20.91 16.67
C PHE A 223 5.74 20.02 17.87
N ARG A 224 6.20 20.46 19.04
CA ARG A 224 5.97 19.72 20.27
C ARG A 224 4.50 19.74 20.65
N SER A 225 3.88 18.56 20.70
CA SER A 225 2.51 18.35 21.13
C SER A 225 2.39 17.57 22.45
N MET A 226 3.52 17.16 23.02
CA MET A 226 3.62 16.35 24.24
C MET A 226 4.43 17.10 25.31
N ARG A 227 4.28 16.72 26.58
CA ARG A 227 5.09 17.26 27.67
C ARG A 227 6.59 16.99 27.43
N PRO A 228 7.51 17.87 27.87
CA PRO A 228 8.96 17.71 27.63
C PRO A 228 9.53 16.37 28.10
N ASP A 229 9.00 15.82 29.20
CA ASP A 229 9.48 14.59 29.81
C ASP A 229 8.66 13.34 29.45
N ALA A 230 7.82 13.43 28.41
CA ALA A 230 6.89 12.38 27.98
C ALA A 230 7.54 11.01 27.72
N GLU A 231 8.81 10.97 27.30
CA GLU A 231 9.50 9.72 26.95
C GLU A 231 10.62 9.33 27.95
N LYS A 232 10.89 10.16 28.99
CA LYS A 232 12.01 9.92 29.92
C LYS A 232 11.88 8.62 30.73
N GLY A 233 10.66 8.20 31.06
CA GLY A 233 10.40 7.00 31.87
C GLY A 233 10.06 5.73 31.07
N THR A 234 9.71 5.84 29.79
CA THR A 234 9.13 4.73 28.99
C THR A 234 9.95 4.36 27.75
N GLY A 235 10.85 5.24 27.30
CA GLY A 235 11.62 4.99 26.09
C GLY A 235 10.75 5.01 24.81
N ALA A 236 11.14 4.20 23.82
CA ALA A 236 10.46 4.12 22.53
C ALA A 236 9.13 3.37 22.61
N VAL A 237 8.01 4.08 22.66
CA VAL A 237 6.66 3.46 22.70
C VAL A 237 5.83 3.93 21.50
N TRP A 238 5.05 3.02 20.92
CA TRP A 238 4.03 3.40 19.93
C TRP A 238 2.98 4.32 20.56
N ALA A 239 2.53 5.30 19.80
CA ALA A 239 1.50 6.22 20.28
C ALA A 239 0.17 5.47 20.45
N GLN A 240 -0.41 5.52 21.64
CA GLN A 240 -1.72 4.94 21.92
C GLN A 240 -2.85 5.95 21.67
N LYS A 241 -4.07 5.45 21.43
CA LYS A 241 -5.28 6.28 21.32
C LYS A 241 -5.59 6.83 22.72
N ASN A 242 -5.60 8.16 22.86
CA ASN A 242 -5.65 8.88 24.15
C ASN A 242 -4.40 8.75 25.01
N ASP A 243 -3.27 9.16 24.46
CA ASP A 243 -2.01 9.24 25.20
C ASP A 243 -2.01 10.42 26.19
N ASP A 244 -1.90 10.12 27.50
CA ASP A 244 -1.89 11.09 28.61
C ASP A 244 -0.72 12.09 28.56
N ARG A 245 0.28 11.82 27.71
CA ARG A 245 1.44 12.69 27.50
C ARG A 245 1.11 13.89 26.60
N ILE A 246 -0.02 13.86 25.89
CA ILE A 246 -0.44 14.93 24.96
C ILE A 246 -1.09 16.07 25.75
N THR A 247 -0.60 17.30 25.54
CA THR A 247 -1.20 18.49 26.19
C THR A 247 -2.56 18.82 25.57
N PRO A 248 -3.48 19.53 26.26
CA PRO A 248 -4.76 19.94 25.66
C PRO A 248 -4.58 20.72 24.34
N ALA A 249 -3.60 21.64 24.31
CA ALA A 249 -3.16 22.31 23.09
C ALA A 249 -2.61 21.33 22.05
N GLY A 250 -1.78 20.37 22.47
CA GLY A 250 -1.24 19.32 21.64
C GLY A 250 -2.31 18.46 20.95
N LYS A 251 -3.48 18.25 21.60
CA LYS A 251 -4.62 17.56 20.97
C LYS A 251 -5.13 18.35 19.76
N PHE A 252 -5.26 19.67 19.87
CA PHE A 252 -5.66 20.53 18.77
C PHE A 252 -4.61 20.55 17.64
N ILE A 253 -3.33 20.69 17.98
CA ILE A 253 -2.23 20.70 17.01
C ILE A 253 -2.18 19.37 16.23
N ARG A 254 -2.34 18.22 16.91
CA ARG A 254 -2.40 16.90 16.27
C ARG A 254 -3.66 16.69 15.43
N LYS A 255 -4.81 17.18 15.89
CA LYS A 255 -6.08 17.08 15.16
C LYS A 255 -6.01 17.83 13.84
N THR A 256 -5.37 18.99 13.83
CA THR A 256 -5.15 19.82 12.64
C THR A 256 -3.92 19.41 11.83
N ARG A 257 -3.11 18.46 12.34
CA ARG A 257 -1.84 17.98 11.76
C ARG A 257 -0.80 19.07 11.52
N VAL A 258 -0.98 20.21 12.18
CA VAL A 258 -0.05 21.32 12.13
C VAL A 258 1.29 20.92 12.76
N ASP A 259 1.31 19.91 13.66
CA ASP A 259 2.54 19.36 14.25
C ASP A 259 3.52 18.79 13.21
N GLU A 260 3.03 18.40 12.03
CA GLU A 260 3.84 17.81 10.97
C GLU A 260 4.44 18.84 10.00
N LEU A 261 4.05 20.13 10.07
CA LEU A 261 4.60 21.18 9.18
C LEU A 261 6.14 21.29 9.20
N PRO A 262 6.84 21.14 10.34
CA PRO A 262 8.30 21.19 10.34
C PRO A 262 8.97 20.07 9.52
N GLN A 263 8.26 19.00 9.18
CA GLN A 263 8.77 17.93 8.31
C GLN A 263 9.04 18.42 6.88
N PHE A 264 8.43 19.54 6.45
CA PHE A 264 8.78 20.14 5.15
C PHE A 264 10.24 20.62 5.09
N LEU A 265 10.89 20.87 6.23
CA LEU A 265 12.35 21.07 6.26
C LEU A 265 13.10 19.80 5.84
N ASN A 266 12.65 18.63 6.30
CA ASN A 266 13.23 17.33 5.93
C ASN A 266 12.99 17.02 4.44
N VAL A 267 11.82 17.38 3.92
CA VAL A 267 11.53 17.27 2.48
C VAL A 267 12.46 18.18 1.67
N LEU A 268 12.63 19.44 2.08
CA LEU A 268 13.53 20.36 1.40
C LEU A 268 14.99 19.88 1.44
N ARG A 269 15.46 19.35 2.56
CA ARG A 269 16.80 18.73 2.72
C ARG A 269 16.97 17.43 1.94
N GLY A 270 15.88 16.86 1.43
CA GLY A 270 15.90 15.63 0.64
C GLY A 270 16.00 14.34 1.48
N GLU A 271 15.79 14.44 2.79
CA GLU A 271 15.70 13.29 3.71
C GLU A 271 14.34 12.58 3.62
N MET A 272 13.30 13.37 3.30
CA MET A 272 11.93 12.92 3.07
C MET A 272 11.43 13.35 1.69
N SER A 273 10.29 12.79 1.31
CA SER A 273 9.47 13.12 0.15
C SER A 273 8.06 13.49 0.63
N LEU A 274 7.25 14.16 -0.19
CA LEU A 274 5.84 14.39 0.11
C LEU A 274 5.11 13.05 0.22
N VAL A 275 5.36 12.15 -0.74
CA VAL A 275 4.77 10.81 -0.82
C VAL A 275 5.81 9.71 -0.66
N GLY A 276 5.57 8.77 0.25
CA GLY A 276 6.44 7.63 0.53
C GLY A 276 6.04 6.85 1.79
N PRO A 277 6.71 5.72 2.09
CA PRO A 277 6.47 4.98 3.32
C PRO A 277 6.70 5.85 4.55
N ARG A 278 5.88 5.71 5.60
CA ARG A 278 6.09 6.48 6.84
C ARG A 278 7.44 6.10 7.46
N PRO A 279 8.28 7.07 7.88
CA PRO A 279 9.58 6.77 8.48
C PRO A 279 9.40 6.18 9.89
N GLU A 280 10.06 5.07 10.18
CA GLU A 280 10.01 4.42 11.49
C GLU A 280 11.26 4.69 12.35
N ARG A 281 11.11 4.52 13.66
CA ARG A 281 12.22 4.66 14.62
C ARG A 281 13.23 3.53 14.41
N PRO A 282 14.55 3.78 14.48
CA PRO A 282 15.57 2.75 14.32
C PRO A 282 15.36 1.52 15.22
N GLU A 283 14.92 1.73 16.46
CA GLU A 283 14.65 0.69 17.45
C GLU A 283 13.54 -0.27 16.96
N PHE A 284 12.47 0.27 16.39
CA PHE A 284 11.38 -0.53 15.81
C PHE A 284 11.78 -1.17 14.50
N VAL A 285 12.56 -0.47 13.65
CA VAL A 285 13.04 -1.04 12.39
C VAL A 285 13.91 -2.27 12.65
N ASN A 286 14.82 -2.20 13.63
CA ASN A 286 15.68 -3.33 13.98
C ASN A 286 14.86 -4.52 14.52
N ALA A 287 13.91 -4.27 15.42
CA ALA A 287 13.05 -5.33 15.95
C ALA A 287 12.17 -5.96 14.85
N LEU A 288 11.50 -5.14 14.04
CA LEU A 288 10.59 -5.62 12.99
C LEU A 288 11.34 -6.32 11.86
N ALA A 289 12.58 -5.91 11.55
CA ALA A 289 13.40 -6.59 10.54
C ALA A 289 13.81 -8.01 10.94
N LEU A 290 13.80 -8.35 12.23
CA LEU A 290 14.05 -9.71 12.71
C LEU A 290 12.81 -10.61 12.60
N MET A 291 11.61 -10.02 12.67
CA MET A 291 10.35 -10.77 12.72
C MET A 291 9.61 -10.81 11.38
N VAL A 292 9.75 -9.78 10.55
CA VAL A 292 9.01 -9.62 9.30
C VAL A 292 9.97 -9.68 8.12
N PRO A 293 9.87 -10.71 7.26
CA PRO A 293 10.66 -10.79 6.03
C PRO A 293 10.50 -9.53 5.18
N TYR A 294 11.57 -9.13 4.50
CA TYR A 294 11.59 -7.95 3.62
C TYR A 294 11.30 -6.61 4.29
N TYR A 295 11.25 -6.52 5.62
CA TYR A 295 10.92 -5.26 6.29
C TYR A 295 11.80 -4.09 5.85
N ARG A 296 13.09 -4.35 5.60
CA ARG A 296 14.05 -3.33 5.16
C ARG A 296 13.84 -2.85 3.73
N ALA A 297 13.13 -3.61 2.89
CA ALA A 297 12.90 -3.26 1.48
C ALA A 297 12.08 -1.97 1.32
N ARG A 298 11.28 -1.58 2.34
CA ARG A 298 10.59 -0.28 2.40
C ARG A 298 11.53 0.93 2.32
N HIS A 299 12.81 0.75 2.66
CA HIS A 299 13.83 1.81 2.67
C HIS A 299 14.48 2.02 1.30
N ALA A 300 14.04 1.33 0.24
CA ALA A 300 14.53 1.55 -1.12
C ALA A 300 14.20 2.97 -1.63
N VAL A 301 13.08 3.54 -1.17
CA VAL A 301 12.63 4.90 -1.52
C VAL A 301 12.68 5.85 -0.32
N LYS A 302 12.61 7.15 -0.58
CA LYS A 302 12.51 8.16 0.49
C LYS A 302 11.22 7.98 1.29
N PRO A 303 11.27 8.12 2.61
CA PRO A 303 10.07 8.15 3.42
C PRO A 303 9.19 9.37 3.09
N GLY A 304 7.89 9.24 3.31
CA GLY A 304 6.88 10.25 2.99
C GLY A 304 6.30 10.96 4.21
N ILE A 305 5.78 12.18 4.01
CA ILE A 305 4.81 12.80 4.94
C ILE A 305 3.50 12.00 4.89
N THR A 306 3.04 11.68 3.68
CA THR A 306 1.91 10.79 3.41
C THR A 306 2.35 9.59 2.57
N GLY A 307 1.52 8.55 2.49
CA GLY A 307 1.88 7.30 1.83
C GLY A 307 0.72 6.34 1.66
N TRP A 308 0.90 5.34 0.80
CA TRP A 308 -0.14 4.37 0.47
C TRP A 308 -0.68 3.63 1.70
N ALA A 309 0.22 3.13 2.55
CA ALA A 309 -0.16 2.43 3.77
C ALA A 309 -0.96 3.33 4.72
N GLN A 310 -0.59 4.61 4.87
CA GLN A 310 -1.29 5.56 5.74
C GLN A 310 -2.74 5.80 5.30
N ILE A 311 -3.02 5.75 3.99
CA ILE A 311 -4.36 5.94 3.43
C ILE A 311 -5.19 4.66 3.50
N LYS A 312 -4.56 3.51 3.22
CA LYS A 312 -5.26 2.21 3.15
C LYS A 312 -5.42 1.51 4.48
N PHE A 313 -4.58 1.84 5.46
CA PHE A 313 -4.51 1.11 6.71
C PHE A 313 -4.20 2.07 7.87
N SER A 314 -5.26 2.52 8.53
CA SER A 314 -5.16 3.61 9.52
C SER A 314 -4.87 3.15 10.95
N TYR A 315 -4.98 1.85 11.27
CA TYR A 315 -4.86 1.40 12.66
C TYR A 315 -4.36 -0.03 12.80
N GLY A 316 -3.39 -0.19 13.70
CA GLY A 316 -2.97 -1.49 14.20
C GLY A 316 -1.68 -1.43 15.01
N ASN A 317 -1.68 -2.07 16.18
CA ASN A 317 -0.55 -2.13 17.12
C ASN A 317 -0.01 -3.56 17.30
N THR A 318 -0.41 -4.48 16.42
CA THR A 318 0.03 -5.88 16.46
C THR A 318 1.13 -6.15 15.43
N HIS A 319 1.84 -7.26 15.58
CA HIS A 319 2.80 -7.72 14.57
C HIS A 319 2.14 -7.95 13.19
N GLN A 320 0.90 -8.44 13.18
CA GLN A 320 0.15 -8.63 11.94
C GLN A 320 -0.19 -7.31 11.26
N ASP A 321 -0.45 -6.26 12.04
CA ASP A 321 -0.69 -4.93 11.48
C ASP A 321 0.57 -4.32 10.88
N ALA A 322 1.71 -4.49 11.55
CA ALA A 322 3.01 -4.06 11.02
C ALA A 322 3.34 -4.77 9.70
N ARG A 323 2.94 -6.04 9.58
CA ARG A 323 3.04 -6.84 8.36
C ARG A 323 2.17 -6.27 7.24
N ILE A 324 0.85 -6.11 7.46
CA ILE A 324 -0.08 -5.56 6.45
C ILE A 324 0.35 -4.14 6.02
N LYS A 325 0.83 -3.33 6.96
CA LYS A 325 1.40 -2.01 6.68
C LYS A 325 2.61 -2.11 5.75
N LEU A 326 3.52 -3.04 6.03
CA LEU A 326 4.67 -3.31 5.16
C LEU A 326 4.22 -3.72 3.75
N GLU A 327 3.21 -4.59 3.61
CA GLU A 327 2.71 -5.02 2.29
C GLU A 327 2.22 -3.85 1.44
N HIS A 328 1.56 -2.86 2.06
CA HIS A 328 1.18 -1.62 1.40
C HIS A 328 2.39 -0.73 1.10
N ASP A 329 3.35 -0.62 2.02
CA ASP A 329 4.58 0.15 1.78
C ASP A 329 5.37 -0.44 0.59
N LEU A 330 5.47 -1.76 0.50
CA LEU A 330 6.13 -2.46 -0.61
C LEU A 330 5.36 -2.31 -1.93
N TYR A 331 4.02 -2.30 -1.89
CA TYR A 331 3.22 -1.98 -3.08
C TYR A 331 3.58 -0.61 -3.63
N TYR A 332 3.73 0.39 -2.76
CA TYR A 332 4.17 1.72 -3.19
C TYR A 332 5.61 1.71 -3.71
N VAL A 333 6.53 1.04 -3.03
CA VAL A 333 7.93 0.91 -3.51
C VAL A 333 7.97 0.32 -4.92
N LYS A 334 7.15 -0.70 -5.20
CA LYS A 334 7.10 -1.40 -6.47
C LYS A 334 6.42 -0.61 -7.59
N HIS A 335 5.34 0.11 -7.27
CA HIS A 335 4.49 0.80 -8.26
C HIS A 335 4.60 2.32 -8.22
N ALA A 336 5.71 2.83 -7.65
CA ALA A 336 5.98 4.25 -7.50
C ALA A 336 5.89 4.94 -8.87
N SER A 337 4.92 5.84 -9.02
CA SER A 337 4.62 6.50 -10.29
C SER A 337 3.91 7.83 -10.05
N PRO A 338 3.95 8.78 -11.01
CA PRO A 338 3.24 10.05 -10.88
C PRO A 338 1.74 9.88 -10.63
N MET A 339 1.13 8.86 -11.25
CA MET A 339 -0.30 8.55 -11.07
C MET A 339 -0.59 8.06 -9.65
N LEU A 340 0.21 7.13 -9.12
CA LEU A 340 0.04 6.64 -7.76
C LEU A 340 0.28 7.75 -6.72
N ASP A 341 1.31 8.58 -6.91
CA ASP A 341 1.56 9.75 -6.07
C ASP A 341 0.37 10.71 -6.05
N THR A 342 -0.18 11.04 -7.22
CA THR A 342 -1.34 11.93 -7.34
C THR A 342 -2.56 11.34 -6.64
N LEU A 343 -2.81 10.04 -6.84
CA LEU A 343 -3.92 9.34 -6.20
C LEU A 343 -3.76 9.29 -4.68
N ILE A 344 -2.55 9.10 -4.16
CA ILE A 344 -2.24 9.20 -2.72
C ILE A 344 -2.55 10.61 -2.23
N MET A 345 -1.99 11.65 -2.86
CA MET A 345 -2.22 13.05 -2.45
C MET A 345 -3.72 13.40 -2.40
N LEU A 346 -4.49 13.00 -3.41
CA LEU A 346 -5.94 13.23 -3.46
C LEU A 346 -6.70 12.47 -2.37
N GLN A 347 -6.32 11.22 -2.08
CA GLN A 347 -6.94 10.43 -1.01
C GLN A 347 -6.52 10.89 0.40
N THR A 348 -5.38 11.58 0.53
CA THR A 348 -4.94 12.15 1.81
C THR A 348 -5.82 13.31 2.28
N LEU A 349 -6.34 14.15 1.37
CA LEU A 349 -7.19 15.30 1.70
C LEU A 349 -8.43 14.95 2.57
N PRO A 350 -9.29 13.99 2.19
CA PRO A 350 -10.44 13.62 3.03
C PRO A 350 -10.02 12.98 4.36
N VAL A 351 -8.92 12.23 4.40
CA VAL A 351 -8.39 11.65 5.65
C VAL A 351 -7.97 12.75 6.61
N MET A 352 -7.26 13.77 6.11
CA MET A 352 -6.89 14.96 6.90
C MET A 352 -8.14 15.74 7.36
N ALA A 353 -9.10 15.98 6.47
CA ALA A 353 -10.32 16.71 6.78
C ALA A 353 -11.22 16.00 7.82
N SER A 354 -11.22 14.66 7.82
CA SER A 354 -12.02 13.87 8.76
C SER A 354 -11.51 13.92 10.21
N GLY A 355 -10.31 14.44 10.45
CA GLY A 355 -9.68 14.47 11.78
C GLY A 355 -9.37 13.09 12.38
N LYS A 356 -9.63 11.99 11.66
CA LYS A 356 -9.36 10.61 12.09
C LYS A 356 -7.86 10.30 12.11
N GLY A 357 -7.07 11.09 11.39
CA GLY A 357 -5.64 10.91 11.32
C GLY A 357 -5.22 9.79 10.37
N LEU A 358 -4.01 9.95 9.83
CA LEU A 358 -3.22 8.92 9.15
C LEU A 358 -2.46 8.07 10.16
#